data_AF-A0A3A5IC90-F1
#
_entry.id   AF-A0A3A5IC90-F1
#
_cell.length_a   1.000
_cell.length_b   1.000
_cell.length_c   1.000
_cell.angle_alpha   90.00
_cell.angle_beta   90.00
_cell.angle_gamma   90.00
#
_symmetry.space_group_name_H-M   'P 1'
#
loop_
_entity.id
_entity.type
_entity.pdbx_description
1 polymer ?
#
loop_
_entity_poly.entity_id
_entity_poly.type
_entity_poly.pdbx_seq_one_letter_code
_entity_poly.pdbx_strand_id
1 'polypeptide(L)' 'METKRKMLNAVKYIGGTVLALGILTFLIGFFGSDSSVLTPMGIGAVVGAVFVFLIGVFFVASEEMLDKAYKGMEPYRTK' A
#
# COMPACT_ATOMS: atom_id res chain seq x y z
N MET A 1 -15.22 -9.15 -9.48
CA MET A 1 -14.03 -9.92 -9.03
C MET A 1 -12.73 -9.45 -9.71
N GLU A 2 -12.71 -9.18 -11.02
CA GLU A 2 -11.48 -8.74 -11.72
C GLU A 2 -10.95 -7.36 -11.30
N THR A 3 -11.83 -6.36 -11.12
CA THR A 3 -11.42 -4.99 -10.75
C THR A 3 -10.73 -4.93 -9.40
N LYS A 4 -11.26 -5.66 -8.41
CA LYS A 4 -10.68 -5.78 -7.05
C LYS A 4 -9.29 -6.42 -7.06
N ARG A 5 -9.14 -7.50 -7.84
CA ARG A 5 -7.84 -8.16 -8.04
C ARG A 5 -6.84 -7.24 -8.73
N LYS A 6 -7.27 -6.46 -9.72
CA LYS A 6 -6.44 -5.45 -10.40
C LYS A 6 -5.98 -4.36 -9.43
N MET A 7 -6.89 -3.83 -8.61
CA MET A 7 -6.57 -2.78 -7.65
C MET A 7 -5.61 -3.26 -6.57
N LEU A 8 -5.86 -4.45 -6.00
CA LEU A 8 -4.94 -5.06 -5.04
C LEU A 8 -3.56 -5.35 -5.64
N ASN A 9 -3.48 -5.80 -6.90
CA ASN A 9 -2.20 -5.98 -7.59
C ASN A 9 -1.49 -4.64 -7.85
N ALA A 10 -2.22 -3.59 -8.23
CA ALA A 10 -1.65 -2.26 -8.46
C ALA A 10 -1.07 -1.68 -7.16
N VAL A 11 -1.82 -1.76 -6.05
CA VAL A 11 -1.36 -1.35 -4.72
C VAL A 11 -0.14 -2.15 -4.30
N LYS A 12 -0.14 -3.47 -4.52
CA LYS A 12 0.99 -4.34 -4.17
C LYS A 12 2.24 -4.01 -4.99
N TYR A 13 2.09 -3.69 -6.27
CA TYR A 13 3.21 -3.34 -7.15
C TYR A 13 3.79 -1.97 -6.79
N ILE A 14 2.92 -0.96 -6.62
CA ILE A 14 3.33 0.41 -6.28
C ILE A 14 3.90 0.49 -4.87
N GLY A 15 3.26 -0.15 -3.89
CA GLY A 15 3.76 -0.21 -2.52
C GLY A 15 5.08 -0.96 -2.42
N GLY A 16 5.24 -2.06 -3.17
CA GLY A 16 6.48 -2.84 -3.23
C GLY A 16 7.64 -2.08 -3.85
N THR A 17 7.43 -1.33 -4.94
CA THR A 17 8.49 -0.55 -5.58
C THR A 17 8.92 0.64 -4.71
N VAL A 18 7.97 1.35 -4.10
CA VAL A 18 8.27 2.48 -3.20
C VAL A 18 9.03 1.99 -1.96
N LEU A 19 8.65 0.84 -1.38
CA LEU A 19 9.36 0.24 -0.26
C LEU A 19 10.78 -0.19 -0.65
N ALA A 20 10.95 -0.84 -1.80
CA ALA A 20 12.27 -1.25 -2.29
C ALA A 20 13.19 -0.04 -2.51
N LEU A 21 12.68 1.03 -3.12
CA LEU A 21 13.42 2.28 -3.31
C LEU A 21 13.78 2.95 -1.98
N GLY A 22 12.87 2.97 -1.01
CA GLY A 22 13.10 3.51 0.34
C GLY A 22 14.17 2.72 1.11
N ILE A 23 14.13 1.39 1.04
CA ILE A 23 15.17 0.53 1.64
C ILE A 23 16.53 0.77 0.95
N LEU A 24 16.55 0.92 -0.37
CA LEU A 24 17.79 1.17 -1.12
C LEU A 24 18.41 2.53 -0.75
N THR A 25 17.58 3.59 -0.65
CA THR A 25 18.04 4.91 -0.20
C THR A 25 18.49 4.90 1.26
N PHE A 26 17.81 4.15 2.13
CA PHE A 26 18.22 3.96 3.52
C PHE A 26 19.58 3.23 3.63
N LEU A 27 19.78 2.14 2.89
CA LEU A 27 21.04 1.40 2.89
C LEU A 27 22.21 2.26 2.38
N ILE A 28 22.00 3.02 1.29
CA ILE A 28 23.02 3.93 0.75
C ILE A 28 23.31 5.07 1.75
N GLY A 29 22.29 5.64 2.39
CA GLY A 29 22.44 6.70 3.37
C GLY A 29 22.98 6.26 4.73
N PHE A 30 22.87 4.96 5.07
CA PHE A 30 23.35 4.41 6.34
C PHE A 30 24.77 3.84 6.23
N PHE A 31 25.08 3.12 5.15
CA PHE A 31 26.41 2.51 4.95
C PHE A 31 27.36 3.39 4.14
N GLY A 32 26.84 4.28 3.29
CA GLY A 32 27.63 4.97 2.27
C GLY A 32 28.19 6.33 2.67
N SER A 33 27.73 6.97 3.76
CA SER A 33 28.24 8.30 4.12
C SER A 33 27.89 8.76 5.53
N ASP A 34 28.82 9.50 6.15
CA ASP A 34 28.64 10.46 7.26
C ASP A 34 27.69 11.62 6.90
N SER A 35 26.70 11.40 6.02
CA SER A 35 25.79 12.43 5.54
C SER A 35 24.55 12.50 6.41
N SER A 36 24.58 13.44 7.36
CA SER A 36 23.49 13.80 8.29
C SER A 36 22.10 13.94 7.64
N VAL A 37 22.03 14.19 6.32
CA VAL A 37 20.79 14.46 5.59
C VAL A 37 20.21 13.21 4.89
N LEU A 38 21.04 12.27 4.47
CA LEU A 38 20.59 11.13 3.65
C LEU A 38 19.94 10.03 4.49
N THR A 39 20.42 9.85 5.73
CA THR A 39 19.82 8.93 6.70
C THR A 39 18.38 9.30 7.09
N PRO A 40 18.05 10.55 7.50
CA PRO A 40 16.67 10.94 7.79
C PRO A 40 15.78 10.94 6.54
N MET A 41 16.32 11.21 5.36
CA MET A 41 15.59 11.08 4.10
C MET A 41 15.21 9.62 3.81
N GLY A 42 16.12 8.67 4.05
CA GLY A 42 15.85 7.23 3.97
C GLY A 42 14.80 6.76 4.98
N ILE A 43 14.88 7.23 6.23
CA ILE A 43 13.87 6.93 7.25
C ILE A 43 12.49 7.46 6.81
N GLY A 44 12.43 8.70 6.33
CA GLY A 44 11.20 9.31 5.82
C GLY A 44 10.61 8.53 4.64
N ALA A 45 11.45 8.04 3.73
CA ALA A 45 11.02 7.22 2.60
C ALA A 45 10.45 5.86 3.05
N VAL A 46 11.06 5.19 4.04
CA VAL A 46 10.54 3.93 4.60
C VAL A 46 9.21 4.16 5.34
N VAL A 47 9.13 5.17 6.21
CA VAL A 47 7.89 5.51 6.92
C VAL A 47 6.78 5.88 5.93
N GLY A 48 7.08 6.71 4.94
CA GLY A 48 6.15 7.06 3.87
C GLY A 48 5.67 5.85 3.06
N ALA A 49 6.58 4.91 2.74
CA ALA A 49 6.22 3.67 2.06
C ALA A 49 5.24 2.82 2.88
N VAL A 50 5.43 2.74 4.21
CA VAL A 50 4.51 2.05 5.12
C VAL A 50 3.12 2.69 5.10
N PHE A 51 3.04 4.03 5.12
CA PHE A 51 1.76 4.74 5.03
C PHE A 51 1.04 4.49 3.70
N VAL A 52 1.74 4.54 2.57
CA VAL A 52 1.18 4.22 1.26
C VAL A 52 0.64 2.78 1.23
N PHE A 53 1.37 1.85 1.85
CA PHE A 53 0.95 0.46 1.96
C PHE A 53 -0.33 0.30 2.80
N LEU A 54 -0.40 0.96 3.96
CA LEU A 54 -1.56 0.93 4.85
C LEU A 54 -2.80 1.53 4.19
N ILE A 55 -2.68 2.69 3.54
CA ILE A 55 -3.79 3.33 2.80
C ILE A 55 -4.29 2.40 1.69
N GLY A 56 -3.37 1.79 0.94
CA GLY A 56 -3.70 0.86 -0.13
C GLY A 56 -4.45 -0.38 0.36
N VAL A 57 -3.99 -0.99 1.47
CA VAL A 57 -4.68 -2.15 2.09
C VAL A 57 -6.05 -1.74 2.62
N PHE A 58 -6.16 -0.58 3.27
CA PHE A 58 -7.41 -0.06 3.79
C PHE A 58 -8.46 0.17 2.69
N PHE A 59 -8.02 0.67 1.53
CA PHE A 59 -8.88 0.91 0.38
C PHE A 59 -9.43 -0.41 -0.19
N VAL A 60 -8.59 -1.45 -0.29
CA VAL A 60 -9.04 -2.79 -0.71
C VAL A 60 -10.03 -3.39 0.29
N ALA A 61 -9.75 -3.27 1.59
CA ALA A 61 -10.67 -3.74 2.62
C ALA A 61 -12.02 -3.02 2.55
N SER A 62 -12.01 -1.70 2.29
CA SER A 62 -13.22 -0.91 2.12
C SER A 62 -14.04 -1.35 0.90
N GLU A 63 -13.40 -1.65 -0.23
CA GLU A 63 -14.09 -2.22 -1.40
C GLU A 63 -14.67 -3.62 -1.14
N GLU A 64 -14.02 -4.43 -0.30
CA GLU A 64 -14.57 -5.70 0.14
C GLU A 64 -15.79 -5.53 1.03
N MET A 65 -15.76 -4.59 1.97
CA MET A 65 -16.90 -4.27 2.84
C MET A 65 -18.08 -3.69 2.06
N LEU A 66 -17.84 -2.77 1.12
CA LEU A 66 -18.88 -2.16 0.29
C LEU A 66 -19.59 -3.18 -0.59
N ASP A 67 -18.86 -4.11 -1.20
CA ASP A 67 -19.44 -5.18 -2.01
C ASP A 67 -20.22 -6.19 -1.18
N LYS A 68 -19.77 -6.49 0.04
CA LYS A 68 -20.56 -7.29 1.00
C LYS A 68 -21.84 -6.57 1.40
N ALA A 69 -21.79 -5.26 1.62
CA ALA A 69 -22.98 -4.45 1.91
C ALA A 69 -23.96 -4.43 0.73
N TYR A 70 -23.47 -4.27 -0.51
CA TYR A 70 -24.32 -4.28 -1.69
C TYR A 70 -24.97 -5.65 -1.94
N LYS A 71 -24.24 -6.75 -1.75
CA LYS A 71 -24.80 -8.11 -1.81
C LYS A 71 -25.78 -8.41 -0.68
N GLY A 72 -25.58 -7.83 0.50
CA GLY A 72 -26.55 -7.89 1.59
C GLY A 72 -27.86 -7.15 1.30
N MET A 73 -27.88 -6.30 0.27
CA MET A 73 -29.06 -5.57 -0.21
C MET A 73 -29.70 -6.19 -1.46
N GLU A 74 -29.27 -7.37 -1.94
CA GLU A 74 -30.09 -8.12 -2.91
C GLU A 74 -31.44 -8.41 -2.23
N PRO A 75 -32.56 -7.82 -2.72
CA PRO A 75 -33.85 -8.05 -2.10
C PRO A 75 -34.12 -9.54 -2.20
N TYR A 76 -34.49 -10.13 -1.07
CA TYR A 76 -34.95 -11.50 -0.91
C TYR A 76 -35.84 -11.84 -2.10
N ARG A 77 -35.27 -12.49 -3.13
CA ARG A 77 -36.02 -12.96 -4.28
C ARG A 77 -36.79 -14.16 -3.75
N THR A 78 -37.98 -13.89 -3.21
CA THR A 78 -39.00 -14.89 -2.96
C THR A 78 -39.09 -15.73 -4.23
N LYS A 79 -38.71 -17.00 -4.09
CA LYS A 79 -38.94 -18.04 -5.10
C LYS A 79 -40.40 -18.10 -5.47
#